data_AF-A0A9D6CLW6-F1
#
_entry.id   AF-A0A9D6CLW6-F1
#
_cell.length_a   1.000
_cell.length_b   1.000
_cell.length_c   1.000
_cell.angle_alpha   90.00
_cell.angle_beta   90.00
_cell.angle_gamma   90.00
#
_symmetry.space_group_name_H-M   'P 1'
#
loop_
_entity.id
_entity.type
_entity.pdbx_description
1 polymer ?
#
loop_
_entity_poly.entity_id
_entity_poly.type
_entity_poly.pdbx_seq_one_letter_code
_entity_poly.pdbx_strand_id
1 'polypeptide(L)'
;MPEQFPLDAKELTATLRVRGCEVRHVFQPITASDWIEYEKLSAVVSWRDDAGLILTDSMEPQAAADLWQRRILRVDPPGELADLSETPLKHQIAAIAGLSQVFATGDDLVTGGLVKITLEAARNGQRYAGLEHFFRRPSMQQSLAYERLSAQCHAIRYDDGVRKSLVLSRLPELIELYDALIEDVCGYQFGDLGGARVIADQMDPMHKKQAALALFGAGLGG
;
A
#
# COMPACT_ATOMS: atom_id res chain seq x y z
N MET A 1 -17.46 1.49 21.77
CA MET A 1 -16.72 2.40 20.88
C MET A 1 -16.27 1.59 19.67
N PRO A 2 -16.22 2.17 18.46
CA PRO A 2 -15.66 1.47 17.30
C PRO A 2 -14.21 1.06 17.59
N GLU A 3 -13.81 -0.11 17.10
CA GLU A 3 -12.48 -0.66 17.33
C GLU A 3 -11.43 0.10 16.50
N GLN A 4 -10.30 0.44 17.12
CA GLN A 4 -9.26 1.26 16.51
C GLN A 4 -8.21 0.40 15.82
N PHE A 5 -7.76 0.82 14.64
CA PHE A 5 -6.74 0.13 13.87
C PHE A 5 -5.37 0.20 14.57
N PRO A 6 -4.76 -0.95 14.95
CA PRO A 6 -3.50 -0.96 15.68
C PRO A 6 -2.31 -0.72 14.73
N LEU A 7 -1.60 0.38 14.96
CA LEU A 7 -0.38 0.72 14.23
C LEU A 7 0.87 0.04 14.81
N ASP A 8 0.88 -0.27 16.10
CA ASP A 8 2.00 -0.86 16.85
C ASP A 8 1.86 -2.37 17.09
N ALA A 9 1.06 -3.05 16.26
CA ALA A 9 0.90 -4.49 16.34
C ALA A 9 2.26 -5.20 16.24
N LYS A 10 2.63 -5.93 17.31
CA LYS A 10 3.91 -6.66 17.39
C LYS A 10 4.04 -7.79 16.38
N GLU A 11 2.90 -8.32 15.92
CA GLU A 11 2.81 -9.31 14.87
C GLU A 11 1.71 -8.92 13.89
N LEU A 12 1.98 -9.15 12.61
CA LEU A 12 1.01 -8.96 11.53
C LEU A 12 0.63 -10.32 10.98
N THR A 13 -0.63 -10.54 10.66
CA THR A 13 -1.13 -11.83 10.16
C THR A 13 -1.89 -11.64 8.86
N ALA A 14 -1.51 -12.41 7.85
CA ALA A 14 -2.28 -12.58 6.62
C ALA A 14 -2.90 -13.98 6.59
N THR A 15 -4.22 -14.03 6.49
CA THR A 15 -4.98 -15.28 6.50
C THR A 15 -5.39 -15.65 5.09
N LEU A 16 -4.99 -16.85 4.64
CA LEU A 16 -5.32 -17.42 3.34
C LEU A 16 -6.21 -18.64 3.51
N ARG A 17 -7.12 -18.85 2.55
CA ARG A 17 -7.92 -20.08 2.48
C ARG A 17 -7.36 -20.99 1.39
N VAL A 18 -6.72 -22.08 1.79
CA VAL A 18 -6.06 -23.03 0.90
C VAL A 18 -6.77 -24.38 0.99
N ARG A 19 -7.39 -24.82 -0.11
CA ARG A 19 -8.13 -26.11 -0.19
C ARG A 19 -9.18 -26.28 0.94
N GLY A 20 -9.82 -25.19 1.33
CA GLY A 20 -10.83 -25.18 2.41
C GLY A 20 -10.26 -25.00 3.82
N CYS A 21 -8.96 -25.18 4.01
CA CYS A 21 -8.26 -24.93 5.27
C CYS A 21 -7.82 -23.48 5.39
N GLU A 22 -7.81 -22.96 6.61
CA GLU A 22 -7.26 -21.63 6.92
C GLU A 22 -5.77 -21.76 7.24
N VAL A 23 -4.95 -20.94 6.58
CA VAL A 23 -3.51 -20.86 6.77
C VAL A 23 -3.16 -19.41 7.09
N ARG A 24 -2.48 -19.18 8.21
CA ARG A 24 -2.11 -17.86 8.70
C ARG A 24 -0.61 -17.67 8.57
N HIS A 25 -0.21 -16.66 7.82
CA HIS A 25 1.19 -16.24 7.75
C HIS A 25 1.39 -15.14 8.79
N VAL A 26 2.30 -15.37 9.75
CA VAL A 26 2.58 -14.43 10.83
C VAL A 26 3.93 -13.77 10.58
N PHE A 27 3.95 -12.45 10.61
CA PHE A 27 5.09 -11.60 10.27
C PHE A 27 5.50 -10.73 11.46
N GLN A 28 6.78 -10.37 11.48
CA GLN A 28 7.25 -9.17 12.17
C GLN A 28 6.57 -7.92 11.58
N PRO A 29 6.56 -6.79 12.32
CA PRO A 29 6.08 -5.53 11.76
C PRO A 29 6.83 -5.18 10.46
N ILE A 30 6.08 -4.79 9.42
CA ILE A 30 6.66 -4.34 8.16
C ILE A 30 7.07 -2.88 8.32
N THR A 31 8.33 -2.57 8.05
CA THR A 31 8.86 -1.21 8.19
C THR A 31 8.58 -0.36 6.96
N ALA A 32 8.75 0.95 7.08
CA ALA A 32 8.61 1.85 5.92
C ALA A 32 9.60 1.52 4.80
N SER A 33 10.84 1.17 5.15
CA SER A 33 11.88 0.77 4.19
C SER A 33 11.51 -0.48 3.41
N ASP A 34 10.86 -1.45 4.07
CA ASP A 34 10.40 -2.67 3.41
C ASP A 34 9.35 -2.38 2.34
N TRP A 35 8.37 -1.52 2.65
CA TRP A 35 7.35 -1.12 1.69
C TRP A 35 7.92 -0.32 0.51
N ILE A 36 8.88 0.57 0.78
CA ILE A 36 9.58 1.32 -0.26
C ILE A 36 10.33 0.39 -1.21
N GLU A 37 11.04 -0.61 -0.66
CA GLU A 37 11.76 -1.59 -1.48
C GLU A 37 10.80 -2.49 -2.26
N TYR A 38 9.72 -2.96 -1.62
CA TYR A 38 8.66 -3.73 -2.27
C TYR A 38 8.10 -2.97 -3.46
N GLU A 39 7.67 -1.71 -3.28
CA GLU A 39 7.09 -0.92 -4.37
C GLU A 39 8.09 -0.60 -5.48
N LYS A 40 9.37 -0.34 -5.14
CA LYS A 40 10.44 -0.12 -6.14
C LYS A 40 10.60 -1.33 -7.05
N LEU A 41 10.55 -2.53 -6.48
CA LEU A 41 10.66 -3.77 -7.24
C LEU A 41 9.36 -4.12 -7.94
N SER A 42 8.19 -3.75 -7.43
CA SER A 42 6.90 -3.94 -8.13
C SER A 42 6.68 -3.00 -9.33
N ALA A 43 7.74 -2.32 -9.81
CA ALA A 43 7.70 -1.50 -11.02
C ALA A 43 7.26 -2.34 -12.23
N VAL A 44 6.41 -1.73 -13.05
CA VAL A 44 5.79 -2.39 -14.20
C VAL A 44 6.44 -1.90 -15.48
N VAL A 45 6.90 -2.84 -16.30
CA VAL A 45 7.41 -2.59 -17.65
C VAL A 45 6.37 -3.09 -18.65
N SER A 46 5.80 -2.20 -19.45
CA SER A 46 4.91 -2.59 -20.56
C SER A 46 5.53 -2.30 -21.91
N TRP A 47 5.28 -3.12 -22.93
CA TRP A 47 5.78 -2.86 -24.29
C TRP A 47 4.85 -3.45 -25.34
N ARG A 48 4.94 -2.98 -26.57
CA ARG A 48 4.24 -3.60 -27.70
C ARG A 48 5.16 -4.59 -28.40
N ASP A 49 4.66 -5.80 -28.65
CA ASP A 49 5.33 -6.76 -29.53
C ASP A 49 5.07 -6.44 -31.02
N ASP A 50 5.66 -7.23 -31.91
CA ASP A 50 5.53 -7.06 -33.37
C ASP A 50 4.10 -7.28 -33.89
N ALA A 51 3.24 -7.95 -33.12
CA ALA A 51 1.82 -8.14 -33.40
C ALA A 51 0.95 -6.99 -32.85
N GLY A 52 1.56 -6.02 -32.15
CA GLY A 52 0.89 -4.88 -31.55
C GLY A 52 0.26 -5.17 -30.18
N LEU A 53 0.50 -6.34 -29.59
CA LEU A 53 0.01 -6.73 -28.26
C LEU A 53 0.81 -6.02 -27.17
N ILE A 54 0.11 -5.54 -26.13
CA ILE A 54 0.76 -4.95 -24.96
C ILE A 54 1.15 -6.08 -24.00
N LEU A 55 2.45 -6.33 -23.89
CA LEU A 55 3.04 -7.22 -22.91
C LEU A 55 3.40 -6.41 -21.67
N THR A 56 3.27 -7.03 -20.50
CA THR A 56 3.57 -6.43 -19.21
C THR A 56 4.44 -7.39 -18.40
N ASP A 57 5.58 -6.91 -17.93
CA ASP A 57 6.44 -7.58 -16.99
C ASP A 57 6.40 -6.83 -15.66
N SER A 58 6.23 -7.57 -14.57
CA SER A 58 6.16 -7.05 -13.22
C SER A 58 7.03 -7.92 -12.33
N MET A 59 7.94 -7.27 -11.63
CA MET A 59 8.78 -7.92 -10.63
C MET A 59 8.07 -8.02 -9.26
N GLU A 60 6.78 -7.69 -9.19
CA GLU A 60 5.93 -7.82 -8.00
C GLU A 60 5.97 -9.23 -7.36
N PRO A 61 5.93 -10.35 -8.11
CA PRO A 61 6.07 -11.68 -7.52
C PRO A 61 7.38 -11.86 -6.74
N GLN A 62 8.49 -11.34 -7.27
CA GLN A 62 9.79 -11.39 -6.61
C GLN A 62 9.83 -10.46 -5.40
N ALA A 63 9.33 -9.23 -5.55
CA ALA A 63 9.25 -8.25 -4.47
C ALA A 63 8.45 -8.79 -3.27
N ALA A 64 7.33 -9.46 -3.54
CA ALA A 64 6.51 -10.08 -2.51
C ALA A 64 7.23 -11.24 -1.84
N ALA A 65 7.91 -12.11 -2.60
CA ALA A 65 8.70 -13.21 -2.06
C ALA A 65 9.83 -12.70 -1.15
N ASP A 66 10.55 -11.67 -1.58
CA ASP A 66 11.66 -11.09 -0.81
C ASP A 66 11.17 -10.43 0.48
N LEU A 67 10.06 -9.69 0.42
CA LEU A 67 9.43 -9.12 1.62
C LEU A 67 8.95 -10.22 2.57
N TRP A 68 8.31 -11.25 2.02
CA TRP A 68 7.82 -12.38 2.80
C TRP A 68 8.96 -13.07 3.54
N GLN A 69 10.04 -13.43 2.85
CA GLN A 69 11.20 -14.11 3.44
C GLN A 69 11.87 -13.28 4.53
N ARG A 70 11.97 -11.96 4.36
CA ARG A 70 12.59 -11.08 5.36
C ARG A 70 11.80 -10.93 6.65
N ARG A 71 10.46 -11.03 6.59
CA ARG A 71 9.58 -10.65 7.70
C ARG A 71 8.76 -11.78 8.27
N ILE A 72 8.67 -12.92 7.59
CA ILE A 72 7.92 -14.08 8.08
C ILE A 72 8.54 -14.60 9.38
N LEU A 73 7.69 -14.86 10.37
CA LEU A 73 8.04 -15.54 11.62
C LEU A 73 7.65 -17.02 11.55
N ARG A 74 6.42 -17.30 11.12
CA ARG A 74 5.84 -18.65 11.07
C ARG A 74 4.59 -18.72 10.19
N VAL A 75 4.16 -19.95 9.90
CA VAL A 75 2.89 -20.25 9.24
C VAL A 75 2.06 -21.18 10.12
N ASP A 76 0.80 -20.83 10.41
CA ASP A 76 -0.08 -21.50 11.36
C ASP A 76 -1.40 -21.98 10.70
N PRO A 77 -1.85 -23.23 10.88
CA PRO A 77 -1.03 -24.34 11.34
C PRO A 77 0.09 -24.60 10.31
N PRO A 78 1.25 -25.12 10.73
CA PRO A 78 2.36 -25.39 9.81
C PRO A 78 1.94 -26.33 8.67
N GLY A 79 0.94 -27.20 8.87
CA GLY A 79 0.40 -28.05 7.82
C GLY A 79 1.48 -28.90 7.15
N GLU A 80 1.42 -29.02 5.81
CA GLU A 80 2.49 -29.61 4.98
C GLU A 80 3.74 -28.72 4.85
N LEU A 81 3.70 -27.48 5.35
CA LEU A 81 4.75 -26.45 5.23
C LEU A 81 5.54 -26.31 6.54
N ALA A 82 6.06 -27.43 7.04
CA ALA A 82 6.93 -27.42 8.22
C ALA A 82 8.24 -26.64 7.97
N ASP A 83 8.70 -26.63 6.71
CA ASP A 83 9.77 -25.77 6.25
C ASP A 83 9.20 -24.55 5.50
N LEU A 84 9.54 -23.36 5.99
CA LEU A 84 9.17 -22.09 5.35
C LEU A 84 9.70 -22.01 3.92
N SER A 85 10.83 -22.65 3.61
CA SER A 85 11.44 -22.68 2.29
C SER A 85 10.58 -23.38 1.23
N GLU A 86 9.67 -24.26 1.66
CA GLU A 86 8.73 -24.99 0.79
C GLU A 86 7.42 -24.22 0.56
N THR A 87 7.24 -23.04 1.18
CA THR A 87 6.02 -22.24 1.01
C THR A 87 5.84 -21.83 -0.45
N PRO A 88 4.72 -22.19 -1.11
CA PRO A 88 4.51 -21.86 -2.52
C PRO A 88 4.55 -20.35 -2.76
N LEU A 89 5.21 -19.92 -3.84
CA LEU A 89 5.33 -18.50 -4.22
C LEU A 89 3.96 -17.78 -4.23
N LYS A 90 2.92 -18.43 -4.77
CA LYS A 90 1.55 -17.90 -4.77
C LYS A 90 1.00 -17.56 -3.37
N HIS A 91 1.40 -18.31 -2.33
CA HIS A 91 0.99 -18.03 -0.95
C HIS A 91 1.79 -16.85 -0.40
N GLN A 92 3.08 -16.76 -0.71
CA GLN A 92 3.91 -15.61 -0.32
C GLN A 92 3.34 -14.31 -0.89
N ILE A 93 3.02 -14.30 -2.19
CA ILE A 93 2.37 -13.18 -2.89
C ILE A 93 1.03 -12.83 -2.24
N ALA A 94 0.14 -13.82 -2.08
CA ALA A 94 -1.18 -13.59 -1.50
C ALA A 94 -1.11 -13.09 -0.05
N ALA A 95 -0.13 -13.55 0.73
CA ALA A 95 0.07 -13.09 2.10
C ALA A 95 0.52 -11.63 2.15
N ILE A 96 1.49 -11.22 1.31
CA ILE A 96 1.90 -9.80 1.22
C ILE A 96 0.77 -8.91 0.72
N ALA A 97 0.02 -9.35 -0.29
CA ALA A 97 -1.17 -8.64 -0.76
C ALA A 97 -2.25 -8.53 0.35
N GLY A 98 -2.33 -9.52 1.25
CA GLY A 98 -3.18 -9.48 2.43
C GLY A 98 -2.79 -8.40 3.44
N LEU A 99 -1.49 -8.11 3.58
CA LEU A 99 -0.98 -7.09 4.49
C LEU A 99 -1.18 -5.66 3.98
N SER A 100 -1.31 -5.49 2.66
CA SER A 100 -1.50 -4.18 2.00
C SER A 100 -2.98 -3.85 1.70
N GLN A 101 -3.92 -4.58 2.29
CA GLN A 101 -5.36 -4.35 2.11
C GLN A 101 -5.83 -3.06 2.79
N VAL A 102 -5.67 -1.96 2.07
CA VAL A 102 -6.15 -0.63 2.44
C VAL A 102 -6.85 -0.03 1.23
N PHE A 103 -8.08 0.45 1.41
CA PHE A 103 -8.92 0.93 0.33
C PHE A 103 -9.67 2.20 0.76
N ALA A 104 -9.82 3.16 -0.15
CA ALA A 104 -10.75 4.27 0.05
C ALA A 104 -12.20 3.81 -0.14
N THR A 105 -13.12 4.34 0.66
CA THR A 105 -14.49 3.79 0.75
C THR A 105 -15.63 4.79 0.54
N GLY A 106 -15.34 6.07 0.30
CA GLY A 106 -16.38 7.07 0.10
C GLY A 106 -15.94 8.26 -0.73
N ASP A 107 -16.92 9.12 -1.04
CA ASP A 107 -16.71 10.42 -1.66
C ASP A 107 -16.10 11.40 -0.64
N ASP A 108 -15.18 12.23 -1.12
CA ASP A 108 -14.51 13.26 -0.34
C ASP A 108 -15.52 14.26 0.24
N LEU A 109 -15.48 14.45 1.56
CA LEU A 109 -16.33 15.43 2.23
C LEU A 109 -15.50 16.64 2.65
N VAL A 110 -15.87 17.83 2.18
CA VAL A 110 -15.31 19.07 2.70
C VAL A 110 -16.00 19.41 4.02
N THR A 111 -15.29 19.25 5.13
CA THR A 111 -15.80 19.55 6.48
C THR A 111 -14.89 20.57 7.14
N GLY A 112 -15.43 21.74 7.51
CA GLY A 112 -14.65 22.77 8.21
C GLY A 112 -13.45 23.32 7.41
N GLY A 113 -13.49 23.25 6.08
CA GLY A 113 -12.37 23.66 5.20
C GLY A 113 -11.28 22.60 5.02
N LEU A 114 -11.41 21.45 5.67
CA LEU A 114 -10.57 20.27 5.45
C LEU A 114 -11.25 19.30 4.48
N VAL A 115 -10.44 18.53 3.76
CA VAL A 115 -10.90 17.43 2.92
C VAL A 115 -10.80 16.15 3.75
N LYS A 116 -11.93 15.47 3.94
CA LYS A 116 -11.99 14.19 4.65
C LYS A 116 -11.93 13.03 3.68
N ILE A 117 -10.96 12.15 3.89
CA ILE A 117 -10.82 10.86 3.22
C ILE A 117 -11.14 9.75 4.20
N THR A 118 -11.91 8.76 3.77
CA THR A 118 -12.24 7.59 4.60
C THR A 118 -11.70 6.32 3.99
N LEU A 119 -10.92 5.58 4.77
CA LEU A 119 -10.35 4.29 4.39
C LEU A 119 -11.02 3.14 5.16
N GLU A 120 -10.91 1.97 4.56
CA GLU A 120 -11.05 0.66 5.19
C GLU A 120 -9.73 -0.08 5.08
N ALA A 121 -9.38 -0.81 6.13
CA ALA A 121 -8.20 -1.66 6.14
C ALA A 121 -8.47 -3.00 6.82
N ALA A 122 -7.66 -4.01 6.48
CA ALA A 122 -7.63 -5.27 7.18
C ALA A 122 -6.31 -5.45 7.96
N ARG A 123 -6.42 -5.91 9.21
CA ARG A 123 -5.27 -6.28 10.04
C ARG A 123 -5.62 -7.49 10.87
N ASN A 124 -4.76 -8.51 10.87
CA ASN A 124 -4.88 -9.70 11.73
C ASN A 124 -6.24 -10.41 11.66
N GLY A 125 -6.78 -10.54 10.44
CA GLY A 125 -8.08 -11.19 10.21
C GLY A 125 -9.30 -10.31 10.51
N GLN A 126 -9.08 -9.05 10.90
CA GLN A 126 -10.12 -8.11 11.25
C GLN A 126 -10.17 -6.95 10.27
N ARG A 127 -11.39 -6.50 9.95
CA ARG A 127 -11.64 -5.30 9.14
C ARG A 127 -11.90 -4.11 10.05
N TYR A 128 -11.31 -2.98 9.69
CA TYR A 128 -11.44 -1.70 10.36
C TYR A 128 -11.98 -0.71 9.32
N ALA A 129 -13.13 -0.11 9.62
CA ALA A 129 -13.79 0.86 8.77
C ALA A 129 -13.88 2.21 9.47
N GLY A 130 -14.13 3.27 8.70
CA GLY A 130 -14.17 4.63 9.24
C GLY A 130 -12.79 5.12 9.68
N LEU A 131 -11.74 4.72 8.96
CA LEU A 131 -10.39 5.25 9.17
C LEU A 131 -10.30 6.59 8.46
N GLU A 132 -10.43 7.68 9.22
CA GLU A 132 -10.59 9.01 8.65
C GLU A 132 -9.26 9.76 8.63
N HIS A 133 -9.00 10.44 7.53
CA HIS A 133 -7.88 11.35 7.36
C HIS A 133 -8.41 12.72 6.98
N PHE A 134 -7.95 13.76 7.67
CA PHE A 134 -8.35 15.13 7.43
C PHE A 134 -7.17 15.91 6.89
N PHE A 135 -7.32 16.42 5.67
CA PHE A 135 -6.28 17.13 4.96
C PHE A 135 -6.61 18.60 4.79
N ARG A 136 -5.59 19.45 4.77
CA ARG A 136 -5.72 20.75 4.11
C ARG A 136 -6.01 20.53 2.63
N ARG A 137 -6.80 21.44 2.03
CA ARG A 137 -7.02 21.43 0.59
C ARG A 137 -5.68 21.54 -0.14
N PRO A 138 -5.36 20.65 -1.09
CA PRO A 138 -4.14 20.76 -1.88
C PRO A 138 -4.06 22.11 -2.60
N SER A 139 -2.89 22.75 -2.55
CA SER A 139 -2.60 23.92 -3.39
C SER A 139 -2.43 23.52 -4.85
N MET A 140 -2.57 24.47 -5.77
CA MET A 140 -2.32 24.24 -7.20
C MET A 140 -0.91 23.66 -7.45
N GLN A 141 0.10 24.10 -6.69
CA GLN A 141 1.46 23.57 -6.82
C GLN A 141 1.54 22.09 -6.44
N GLN A 142 0.86 21.69 -5.36
CA GLN A 142 0.81 20.29 -4.91
C GLN A 142 -0.01 19.43 -5.86
N SER A 143 -1.13 19.93 -6.40
CA SER A 143 -1.88 19.25 -7.45
C SER A 143 -1.03 19.03 -8.70
N LEU A 144 -0.29 20.05 -9.17
CA LEU A 144 0.63 19.89 -10.31
C LEU A 144 1.79 18.94 -10.00
N ALA A 145 2.29 18.91 -8.77
CA ALA A 145 3.31 17.96 -8.35
C ALA A 145 2.76 16.53 -8.43
N TYR A 146 1.56 16.28 -7.90
CA TYR A 146 0.88 15.00 -8.03
C TYR A 146 0.64 14.61 -9.49
N GLU A 147 0.15 15.52 -10.33
CA GLU A 147 -0.05 15.24 -11.76
C GLU A 147 1.24 14.85 -12.47
N ARG A 148 2.36 15.51 -12.13
CA ARG A 148 3.68 15.12 -12.66
C ARG A 148 4.07 13.73 -12.20
N LEU A 149 3.90 13.40 -10.91
CA LEU A 149 4.13 12.05 -10.40
C LEU A 149 3.26 11.04 -11.14
N SER A 150 1.97 11.32 -11.27
CA SER A 150 0.99 10.48 -11.97
C SER A 150 1.35 10.23 -13.44
N ALA A 151 1.90 11.24 -14.10
CA ALA A 151 2.33 11.20 -15.49
C ALA A 151 3.73 10.59 -15.70
N GLN A 152 4.51 10.31 -14.64
CA GLN A 152 5.84 9.70 -14.77
C GLN A 152 5.75 8.28 -15.32
N CYS A 153 5.89 8.16 -16.63
CA CYS A 153 6.11 6.93 -17.35
C CYS A 153 7.33 7.13 -18.24
N HIS A 154 8.37 6.32 -18.05
CA HIS A 154 9.58 6.40 -18.85
C HIS A 154 9.40 5.57 -20.11
N ALA A 155 9.27 6.24 -21.25
CA ALA A 155 9.33 5.57 -22.55
C ALA A 155 10.79 5.30 -22.91
N ILE A 156 11.19 4.03 -22.85
CA ILE A 156 12.50 3.54 -23.29
C ILE A 156 12.34 3.02 -24.73
N ARG A 157 13.10 3.60 -25.66
CA ARG A 157 13.19 3.11 -27.04
C ARG A 157 14.47 2.29 -27.17
N TYR A 158 14.32 1.04 -27.62
CA TYR A 158 15.45 0.18 -27.92
C TYR A 158 15.80 0.26 -29.42
N ASP A 159 17.01 -0.14 -29.77
CA ASP A 159 17.55 -0.07 -31.14
C ASP A 159 16.78 -0.95 -32.14
N ASP A 160 16.04 -1.94 -31.65
CA ASP A 160 15.14 -2.82 -32.40
C ASP A 160 13.76 -2.18 -32.70
N GLY A 161 13.52 -0.94 -32.26
CA GLY A 161 12.25 -0.23 -32.45
C GLY A 161 11.19 -0.52 -31.38
N VAL A 162 11.45 -1.43 -30.43
CA VAL A 162 10.55 -1.73 -29.32
C VAL A 162 10.46 -0.52 -28.38
N ARG A 163 9.23 -0.07 -28.12
CA ARG A 163 8.93 0.96 -27.11
C ARG A 163 8.47 0.28 -25.84
N LYS A 164 9.29 0.36 -24.78
CA LYS A 164 8.91 -0.04 -23.44
C LYS A 164 8.52 1.19 -22.62
N SER A 165 7.56 1.03 -21.74
CA SER A 165 7.02 2.02 -20.81
C SER A 165 7.29 1.50 -19.41
N LEU A 166 8.17 2.16 -18.68
CA LEU A 166 8.51 1.83 -17.31
C LEU A 166 7.75 2.76 -16.36
N VAL A 167 6.94 2.17 -15.48
CA VAL A 167 6.26 2.88 -14.38
C VAL A 167 7.03 2.59 -13.10
N LEU A 168 7.77 3.58 -12.61
CA LEU A 168 8.51 3.51 -11.36
C LEU A 168 7.59 3.67 -10.15
N SER A 169 8.02 3.14 -9.01
CA SER A 169 7.41 3.48 -7.72
C SER A 169 7.44 4.98 -7.48
N ARG A 170 6.34 5.49 -6.91
CA ARG A 170 6.15 6.89 -6.51
C ARG A 170 5.87 7.00 -5.01
N LEU A 171 6.13 5.92 -4.28
CA LEU A 171 5.71 5.80 -2.88
C LEU A 171 6.34 6.89 -1.99
N PRO A 172 7.66 7.18 -2.06
CA PRO A 172 8.26 8.24 -1.26
C PRO A 172 7.60 9.61 -1.50
N GLU A 173 7.36 9.97 -2.75
CA GLU A 173 6.79 11.27 -3.11
C GLU A 173 5.30 11.38 -2.72
N LEU A 174 4.55 10.27 -2.77
CA LEU A 174 3.17 10.22 -2.26
C LEU A 174 3.13 10.37 -0.73
N ILE A 175 4.08 9.78 -0.01
CA ILE A 175 4.19 9.94 1.44
C ILE A 175 4.53 11.39 1.79
N GLU A 176 5.44 12.03 1.05
CA GLU A 176 5.78 13.44 1.26
C GLU A 176 4.55 14.36 1.05
N LEU A 177 3.76 14.12 0.00
CA LEU A 177 2.51 14.84 -0.23
C LEU A 177 1.50 14.62 0.91
N TYR A 178 1.35 13.37 1.38
CA TYR A 178 0.51 13.04 2.52
C TYR A 178 0.95 13.80 3.77
N ASP A 179 2.22 13.68 4.16
CA ASP A 179 2.75 14.24 5.40
C ASP A 179 2.72 15.77 5.43
N ALA A 180 2.81 16.40 4.25
CA ALA A 180 2.68 17.84 4.09
C ALA A 180 1.24 18.36 4.23
N LEU A 181 0.22 17.53 3.96
CA LEU A 181 -1.18 17.95 3.90
C LEU A 181 -2.03 17.47 5.08
N ILE A 182 -1.62 16.39 5.76
CA ILE A 182 -2.37 15.80 6.86
C ILE A 182 -2.42 16.72 8.09
N GLU A 183 -3.63 16.94 8.60
CA GLU A 183 -3.88 17.71 9.82
C GLU A 183 -4.32 16.82 10.98
N ASP A 184 -5.19 15.85 10.70
CA ASP A 184 -5.78 14.98 11.72
C ASP A 184 -6.07 13.57 11.18
N VAL A 185 -6.13 12.59 12.07
CA VAL A 185 -6.46 11.18 11.76
C VAL A 185 -7.31 10.58 12.88
N CYS A 186 -8.35 9.84 12.50
CA CYS A 186 -9.26 9.16 13.42
C CYS A 186 -9.39 7.68 13.09
N GLY A 187 -9.71 6.86 14.11
CA GLY A 187 -9.90 5.41 13.94
C GLY A 187 -8.62 4.58 14.08
N TYR A 188 -7.50 5.20 14.47
CA TYR A 188 -6.20 4.56 14.68
C TYR A 188 -5.78 4.59 16.14
N GLN A 189 -4.93 3.64 16.53
CA GLN A 189 -4.27 3.61 17.84
C GLN A 189 -2.78 3.32 17.71
N PHE A 190 -1.98 3.94 18.58
CA PHE A 190 -0.56 3.69 18.73
C PHE A 190 -0.16 3.93 20.18
N GLY A 191 0.18 2.86 20.91
CA GLY A 191 0.42 2.90 22.35
C GLY A 191 -0.72 3.52 23.16
N ASP A 192 -0.40 4.01 24.36
CA ASP A 192 -1.40 4.55 25.30
C ASP A 192 -1.69 6.04 25.10
N LEU A 193 -0.86 6.77 24.34
CA LEU A 193 -0.90 8.24 24.25
C LEU A 193 -0.32 8.71 22.91
N GLY A 194 -1.18 9.11 21.97
CA GLY A 194 -0.75 9.74 20.73
C GLY A 194 -1.74 10.82 20.30
N GLY A 195 -1.25 12.05 20.11
CA GLY A 195 -2.00 13.04 19.34
C GLY A 195 -2.02 12.63 17.86
N ALA A 196 -2.96 13.18 17.10
CA ALA A 196 -3.17 12.85 15.69
C ALA A 196 -1.89 12.85 14.84
N ARG A 197 -1.00 13.82 15.08
CA ARG A 197 0.28 13.91 14.35
C ARG A 197 1.20 12.73 14.62
N VAL A 198 1.30 12.28 15.88
CA VAL A 198 2.11 11.10 16.25
C VAL A 198 1.56 9.86 15.55
N ILE A 199 0.24 9.69 15.55
CA ILE A 199 -0.43 8.58 14.87
C ILE A 199 -0.13 8.62 13.37
N ALA A 200 -0.25 9.77 12.73
CA ALA A 200 0.05 9.93 11.31
C ALA A 200 1.53 9.63 10.98
N ASP A 201 2.47 10.03 11.84
CA ASP A 201 3.90 9.76 11.65
C ASP A 201 4.25 8.26 11.80
N GLN A 202 3.51 7.51 12.63
CA GLN A 202 3.69 6.06 12.84
C GLN A 202 2.94 5.18 11.83
N MET A 203 2.11 5.79 10.98
CA MET A 203 1.29 5.08 10.02
C MET A 203 2.13 4.42 8.93
N ASP A 204 1.77 3.18 8.56
CA ASP A 204 2.49 2.49 7.49
C ASP A 204 2.31 3.18 6.12
N PRO A 205 3.32 3.10 5.24
CA PRO A 205 3.29 3.68 3.90
C PRO A 205 2.07 3.35 3.05
N MET A 206 1.46 2.17 3.22
CA MET A 206 0.32 1.77 2.39
C MET A 206 -0.91 2.62 2.71
N HIS A 207 -1.17 2.91 3.97
CA HIS A 207 -2.25 3.83 4.35
C HIS A 207 -2.01 5.25 3.84
N LYS A 208 -0.79 5.78 4.01
CA LYS A 208 -0.42 7.10 3.51
C LYS A 208 -0.59 7.20 2.00
N LYS A 209 -0.13 6.18 1.26
CA LYS A 209 -0.29 6.05 -0.19
C LYS A 209 -1.77 6.08 -0.57
N GLN A 210 -2.61 5.24 0.02
CA GLN A 210 -4.03 5.16 -0.34
C GLN A 210 -4.78 6.45 -0.01
N ALA A 211 -4.50 7.07 1.14
CA ALA A 211 -5.09 8.35 1.50
C ALA A 211 -4.68 9.47 0.55
N ALA A 212 -3.39 9.55 0.16
CA ALA A 212 -2.93 10.52 -0.84
C ALA A 212 -3.56 10.27 -2.21
N LEU A 213 -3.61 9.01 -2.68
CA LEU A 213 -4.24 8.67 -3.95
C LEU A 213 -5.73 9.04 -3.96
N ALA A 214 -6.45 8.81 -2.86
CA ALA A 214 -7.84 9.22 -2.75
C ALA A 214 -7.99 10.75 -2.77
N LEU A 215 -7.18 11.48 -1.98
CA LEU A 215 -7.20 12.94 -1.91
C LEU A 215 -7.04 13.62 -3.28
N PHE A 216 -6.16 13.09 -4.12
CA PHE A 216 -5.93 13.65 -5.45
C PHE A 216 -6.80 13.00 -6.54
N GLY A 217 -7.28 11.77 -6.32
CA GLY A 217 -8.13 11.02 -7.23
C GLY A 217 -9.60 11.44 -7.23
N ALA A 218 -10.08 12.05 -6.13
CA ALA A 218 -11.45 12.51 -5.98
C ALA A 218 -11.84 13.73 -6.84
N GLY A 219 -10.96 14.17 -7.74
CA GLY A 219 -11.31 15.24 -8.68
C GLY A 219 -11.54 16.57 -7.98
N LEU A 220 -10.63 17.02 -7.10
CA LEU A 220 -10.63 18.38 -6.55
C LEU A 220 -10.34 19.48 -7.60
N GLY A 221 -10.40 19.15 -8.90
CA GLY A 221 -10.41 20.08 -10.02
C GLY A 221 -11.76 20.79 -10.09
N GLY A 222 -11.72 22.12 -10.15
CA GLY A 222 -12.90 22.98 -10.25
C GLY A 222 -13.66 22.87 -11.57
#